data_AF-A0A357XTZ1-F1
#
_entry.id   AF-A0A357XTZ1-F1
#
_cell.length_a   1.000
_cell.length_b   1.000
_cell.length_c   1.000
_cell.angle_alpha   90.00
_cell.angle_beta   90.00
_cell.angle_gamma   90.00
#
_symmetry.space_group_name_H-M   'P 1'
#
loop_
_entity.id
_entity.type
_entity.pdbx_description
1 polymer ?
#
loop_
_entity_poly.entity_id
_entity_poly.type
_entity_poly.pdbx_seq_one_letter_code
_entity_poly.pdbx_strand_id
1 'polypeptide(L)'
;MLVENVLVRPLGNGMVSLNWTSENVAAWSWIFVNGKLLVGPYMAETKNRSVTIPVPTDGTFLVEVHDFEDETVPDSIEQHPLVKPRISWNRVEAAVYRIYHTIFDTGSIESLLLEVPPIGMERMEIDCPVSLEGRNGRWHSFRVETVDRFGNESINEIVPYFAVDLPPSPELIVSRDTKTGLLSFRIL
;
A
#
# COMPACT_ATOMS: atom_id res chain seq x y z
N MET A 1 -5.82 -9.69 14.01
CA MET A 1 -7.14 -9.77 13.34
C MET A 1 -7.66 -8.36 13.14
N LEU A 2 -8.16 -8.04 11.94
CA LEU A 2 -8.78 -6.73 11.68
C LEU A 2 -10.09 -6.59 12.47
N VAL A 3 -10.26 -5.46 13.15
CA VAL A 3 -11.48 -5.12 13.88
C VAL A 3 -12.46 -4.41 12.93
N GLU A 4 -13.62 -5.04 12.68
CA GLU A 4 -14.61 -4.52 11.72
C GLU A 4 -15.52 -3.42 12.30
N ASN A 5 -15.63 -3.32 13.63
CA ASN A 5 -16.59 -2.45 14.31
C ASN A 5 -15.90 -1.36 15.15
N VAL A 6 -15.31 -0.37 14.48
CA VAL A 6 -14.68 0.79 15.12
C VAL A 6 -15.63 1.99 15.11
N LEU A 7 -15.95 2.51 16.30
CA LEU A 7 -16.73 3.73 16.48
C LEU A 7 -15.81 4.95 16.57
N VAL A 8 -15.96 5.88 15.62
CA VAL A 8 -15.20 7.12 15.56
C VAL A 8 -16.04 8.29 16.11
N ARG A 9 -15.50 9.05 17.06
CA ARG A 9 -16.13 10.24 17.64
C ARG A 9 -15.23 11.46 17.49
N PRO A 10 -15.64 12.54 16.82
CA PRO A 10 -14.86 13.77 16.76
C PRO A 10 -14.81 14.45 18.13
N LEU A 11 -13.62 14.91 18.53
CA LEU A 11 -13.39 15.65 19.77
C LEU A 11 -13.10 17.14 19.53
N GLY A 12 -12.84 17.53 18.27
CA GLY A 12 -12.40 18.87 17.88
C GLY A 12 -10.88 18.97 17.71
N ASN A 13 -10.41 20.07 17.11
CA ASN A 13 -8.98 20.37 16.91
C ASN A 13 -8.17 19.26 16.20
N GLY A 14 -8.77 18.57 15.23
CA GLY A 14 -8.09 17.47 14.52
C GLY A 14 -7.93 16.20 15.35
N MET A 15 -8.68 16.03 16.44
CA MET A 15 -8.64 14.84 17.27
C MET A 15 -9.95 14.04 17.15
N VAL A 16 -9.82 12.71 17.16
CA VAL A 16 -10.94 11.78 17.24
C VAL A 16 -10.70 10.74 18.34
N SER A 17 -11.77 10.29 18.97
CA SER A 17 -11.78 9.10 19.83
C SER A 17 -12.25 7.91 19.02
N LEU A 18 -11.39 6.88 18.95
CA LEU A 18 -11.73 5.57 18.43
C LEU A 18 -12.17 4.69 19.58
N ASN A 19 -13.27 3.95 19.41
CA ASN A 19 -13.78 3.02 20.40
C ASN A 19 -14.14 1.71 19.71
N TRP A 20 -13.67 0.58 20.23
CA TRP A 20 -13.99 -0.73 19.69
C TRP A 20 -14.06 -1.76 20.82
N THR A 21 -14.60 -2.93 20.50
CA THR A 21 -14.63 -4.06 21.42
C THR A 21 -13.75 -5.16 20.84
N SER A 22 -12.69 -5.50 21.58
CA SER A 22 -11.80 -6.61 21.25
C SER A 22 -12.45 -7.94 21.59
N GLU A 23 -12.15 -8.97 20.81
CA GLU A 23 -12.62 -10.33 21.07
C GLU A 23 -11.99 -10.90 22.35
N ASN A 24 -10.75 -10.52 22.65
CA ASN A 24 -9.98 -11.00 23.79
C ASN A 24 -9.46 -9.83 24.66
N VAL A 25 -9.61 -9.95 25.99
CA VAL A 25 -9.08 -8.96 26.94
C VAL A 25 -7.56 -8.90 26.87
N ALA A 26 -6.91 -10.05 26.68
CA ALA A 26 -5.46 -10.15 26.60
C ALA A 26 -4.88 -9.74 25.22
N ALA A 27 -5.73 -9.40 24.24
CA ALA A 27 -5.22 -9.00 22.93
C ALA A 27 -4.43 -7.70 23.02
N TRP A 28 -3.46 -7.56 22.13
CA TRP A 28 -2.76 -6.33 21.85
C TRP A 28 -3.42 -5.68 20.64
N SER A 29 -3.55 -4.34 20.67
CA SER A 29 -4.13 -3.59 19.56
C SER A 29 -3.09 -2.72 18.87
N TRP A 30 -3.16 -2.65 17.54
CA TRP A 30 -2.41 -1.71 16.71
C TRP A 30 -3.38 -0.89 15.89
N ILE A 31 -3.17 0.43 15.89
CA ILE A 31 -3.97 1.38 15.13
C ILE A 31 -3.10 2.00 14.06
N PHE A 32 -3.57 1.89 12.82
CA PHE A 32 -2.96 2.51 11.65
C PHE A 32 -3.85 3.65 11.18
N VAL A 33 -3.21 4.73 10.74
CA VAL A 33 -3.89 5.84 10.05
C VAL A 33 -3.18 6.08 8.74
N ASN A 34 -3.92 6.00 7.63
CA ASN A 34 -3.36 6.12 6.29
C ASN A 34 -2.15 5.17 6.06
N GLY A 35 -2.29 3.92 6.51
CA GLY A 35 -1.32 2.84 6.34
C GLY A 35 -0.14 2.88 7.30
N LYS A 36 -0.04 3.94 8.11
CA LYS A 36 1.06 4.15 9.04
C LYS A 36 0.63 3.79 10.45
N LEU A 37 1.46 2.98 11.11
CA LEU A 37 1.28 2.66 12.52
C LEU A 37 1.31 3.96 13.32
N LEU A 38 0.20 4.27 14.00
CA LEU A 38 0.06 5.45 14.82
C LEU A 38 0.10 5.11 16.32
N VAL A 39 -0.54 4.01 16.71
CA VAL A 39 -0.58 3.55 18.10
C VAL A 39 -0.38 2.04 18.13
N GLY A 40 0.52 1.57 18.99
CA GLY A 40 0.71 0.15 19.25
C GLY A 40 2.04 -0.12 19.95
N PRO A 41 2.15 -1.23 20.67
CA PRO A 41 1.08 -2.17 20.97
C PRO A 41 0.24 -1.62 22.15
N TYR A 42 -1.09 -1.60 22.02
CA TYR A 42 -2.01 -1.05 23.01
C TYR A 42 -2.73 -2.17 23.74
N MET A 43 -2.64 -2.19 25.07
CA MET A 43 -3.39 -3.09 25.93
C MET A 43 -4.40 -2.33 26.76
N ALA A 44 -5.57 -2.95 26.95
CA ALA A 44 -6.59 -2.48 27.86
C ALA A 44 -6.96 -3.60 28.83
N GLU A 45 -7.35 -3.23 30.05
CA GLU A 45 -7.81 -4.19 31.06
C GLU A 45 -9.19 -4.77 30.74
N THR A 46 -9.88 -4.26 29.73
CA THR A 46 -11.22 -4.70 29.33
C THR A 46 -11.31 -4.90 27.83
N LYS A 47 -12.34 -5.64 27.39
CA LYS A 47 -12.65 -5.80 25.97
C LYS A 47 -13.00 -4.47 25.30
N ASN A 48 -13.58 -3.51 26.03
CA ASN A 48 -13.92 -2.21 25.47
C ASN A 48 -12.70 -1.30 25.52
N ARG A 49 -12.26 -0.88 24.33
CA ARG A 49 -11.03 -0.13 24.13
C ARG A 49 -11.36 1.25 23.60
N SER A 50 -10.56 2.22 24.02
CA SER A 50 -10.69 3.59 23.56
C SER A 50 -9.32 4.24 23.44
N VAL A 51 -9.05 4.85 22.29
CA VAL A 51 -7.87 5.68 22.08
C VAL A 51 -8.27 7.02 21.47
N THR A 52 -7.55 8.06 21.82
CA THR A 52 -7.67 9.36 21.15
C THR A 52 -6.48 9.53 20.21
N ILE A 53 -6.74 9.79 18.93
CA ILE A 53 -5.72 9.92 17.90
C ILE A 53 -5.84 11.26 17.16
N PRO A 54 -4.72 11.84 16.72
CA PRO A 54 -4.73 12.93 15.76
C PRO A 54 -5.12 12.41 14.38
N VAL A 55 -5.90 13.20 13.65
CA VAL A 55 -6.29 12.94 12.26
C VAL A 55 -6.11 14.19 11.41
N PRO A 56 -5.84 14.06 10.10
CA PRO A 56 -5.79 15.20 9.18
C PRO A 56 -7.07 16.03 9.27
N THR A 57 -6.93 17.36 9.35
CA THR A 57 -8.06 18.29 9.45
C THR A 57 -8.68 18.65 8.10
N ASP A 58 -8.00 18.33 7.00
CA ASP A 58 -8.27 18.82 5.66
C ASP A 58 -8.60 17.71 4.64
N GLY A 59 -8.96 16.51 5.10
CA GLY A 59 -9.33 15.43 4.18
C GLY A 59 -9.95 14.20 4.83
N THR A 60 -10.24 13.22 3.99
CA THR A 60 -10.61 11.86 4.41
C THR A 60 -9.37 11.13 4.92
N PHE A 61 -9.53 10.31 5.94
CA PHE A 61 -8.49 9.45 6.46
C PHE A 61 -9.04 8.03 6.67
N LEU A 62 -8.18 7.03 6.51
CA LEU A 62 -8.49 5.63 6.77
C LEU A 62 -7.93 5.25 8.14
N VAL A 63 -8.69 4.48 8.91
CA VAL A 63 -8.27 3.95 10.20
C VAL A 63 -8.41 2.44 10.17
N GLU A 64 -7.36 1.75 10.59
CA GLU A 64 -7.37 0.31 10.82
C GLU A 64 -7.06 0.04 12.27
N VAL A 65 -7.77 -0.92 12.85
CA VAL A 65 -7.47 -1.43 14.18
C VAL A 65 -7.30 -2.93 14.07
N HIS A 66 -6.17 -3.42 14.57
CA HIS A 66 -5.81 -4.82 14.53
C HIS A 66 -5.65 -5.34 15.95
N ASP A 67 -6.31 -6.45 16.28
CA ASP A 67 -6.17 -7.13 17.57
C ASP A 67 -5.48 -8.49 17.40
N PHE A 68 -4.37 -8.74 18.09
CA PHE A 68 -3.66 -10.03 18.08
C PHE A 68 -3.39 -10.53 19.49
N GLU A 69 -3.23 -11.84 19.65
CA GLU A 69 -2.95 -12.46 20.95
C GLU A 69 -1.45 -12.47 21.32
N ASP A 70 -0.58 -12.17 20.36
CA ASP A 70 0.86 -12.02 20.55
C ASP A 70 1.28 -10.55 20.37
N GLU A 71 2.57 -10.24 20.55
CA GLU A 71 3.12 -8.88 20.40
C GLU A 71 3.57 -8.56 18.96
N THR A 72 3.24 -9.40 17.99
CA THR A 72 3.69 -9.22 16.60
C THR A 72 3.02 -7.98 16.02
N VAL A 73 3.82 -7.02 15.57
CA VAL A 73 3.30 -5.85 14.86
C VAL A 73 2.73 -6.32 13.52
N PRO A 74 1.42 -6.16 13.26
CA PRO A 74 0.84 -6.55 12.00
C PRO A 74 1.22 -5.57 10.90
N ASP A 75 1.19 -6.03 9.66
CA ASP A 75 1.20 -5.14 8.51
C ASP A 75 -0.16 -4.44 8.40
N SER A 76 -0.16 -3.17 7.98
CA SER A 76 -1.39 -2.48 7.63
C SER A 76 -2.04 -3.16 6.41
N ILE A 77 -3.36 -3.26 6.43
CA ILE A 77 -4.15 -3.72 5.28
C ILE A 77 -4.27 -2.60 4.24
N GLU A 78 -4.00 -1.36 4.64
CA GLU A 78 -4.13 -0.21 3.77
C GLU A 78 -3.21 -0.39 2.58
N GLN A 79 -3.88 -0.46 1.44
CA GLN A 79 -3.25 -0.73 0.17
C GLN A 79 -2.43 0.50 -0.20
N HIS A 80 -1.11 0.34 -0.26
CA HIS A 80 -0.35 1.15 -1.18
C HIS A 80 -0.73 0.67 -2.59
N PRO A 81 -1.37 1.51 -3.44
CA PRO A 81 -1.78 1.14 -4.81
C PRO A 81 -0.57 1.05 -5.77
N LEU A 82 0.57 0.72 -5.20
CA LEU A 82 1.92 1.08 -5.57
C LEU A 82 2.80 -0.12 -5.28
N VAL A 83 2.78 -1.10 -6.18
CA VAL A 83 3.64 -2.29 -6.08
C VAL A 83 5.05 -1.92 -6.56
N LYS A 84 6.08 -2.32 -5.82
CA LYS A 84 7.48 -2.26 -6.26
C LYS A 84 7.97 -3.67 -6.57
N PRO A 85 7.71 -4.20 -7.79
CA PRO A 85 8.18 -5.53 -8.13
C PRO A 85 9.71 -5.55 -8.19
N ARG A 86 10.29 -6.75 -8.05
CA ARG A 86 11.68 -7.00 -8.42
C ARG A 86 11.75 -7.28 -9.90
N ILE A 87 12.62 -6.57 -10.61
CA ILE A 87 12.89 -6.74 -12.03
C ILE A 87 14.15 -7.58 -12.14
N SER A 88 14.10 -8.70 -12.85
CA SER A 88 15.23 -9.61 -13.00
C SER A 88 15.45 -10.04 -14.44
N TRP A 89 16.71 -10.12 -14.86
CA TRP A 89 17.11 -10.58 -16.19
C TRP A 89 18.41 -11.39 -16.12
N ASN A 90 18.71 -12.15 -17.16
CA ASN A 90 19.97 -12.87 -17.24
C ASN A 90 21.09 -11.93 -17.70
N ARG A 91 22.26 -12.07 -17.09
CA ARG A 91 23.43 -11.27 -17.47
C ARG A 91 23.90 -11.67 -18.86
N VAL A 92 24.12 -10.64 -19.69
CA VAL A 92 24.85 -10.74 -20.97
C VAL A 92 25.93 -9.66 -21.05
N GLU A 93 26.87 -9.77 -21.98
CA GLU A 93 27.93 -8.77 -22.14
C GLU A 93 27.34 -7.41 -22.55
N ALA A 94 27.45 -6.43 -21.67
CA ALA A 94 26.94 -5.07 -21.85
C ALA A 94 27.86 -4.08 -21.15
N ALA A 95 27.94 -2.84 -21.64
CA ALA A 95 28.55 -1.74 -20.91
C ALA A 95 27.61 -1.24 -19.80
N VAL A 96 26.32 -1.13 -20.12
CA VAL A 96 25.23 -0.83 -19.18
C VAL A 96 23.94 -1.53 -19.61
N TYR A 97 23.00 -1.69 -18.69
CA TYR A 97 21.62 -2.08 -18.97
C TYR A 97 20.70 -0.86 -18.86
N ARG A 98 19.80 -0.68 -19.83
CA ARG A 98 18.73 0.31 -19.78
C ARG A 98 17.41 -0.38 -19.54
N ILE A 99 16.69 0.08 -18.53
CA ILE A 99 15.40 -0.47 -18.14
C ILE A 99 14.36 0.56 -18.52
N TYR A 100 13.44 0.15 -19.37
CA TYR A 100 12.33 0.95 -19.85
C TYR A 100 11.04 0.47 -19.19
N HIS A 101 10.09 1.39 -19.02
CA HIS A 101 8.77 1.12 -18.45
C HIS A 101 7.68 1.66 -19.37
N THR A 102 6.65 0.85 -19.57
CA THR A 102 5.40 1.29 -20.21
C THR A 102 4.19 0.81 -19.44
N ILE A 103 3.09 1.57 -19.58
CA ILE A 103 1.75 1.17 -19.17
C ILE A 103 1.03 0.72 -20.45
N PHE A 104 0.73 -0.57 -20.54
CA PHE A 104 0.33 -1.22 -21.79
C PHE A 104 -1.11 -0.88 -22.21
N ASP A 105 -2.01 -0.66 -21.24
CA ASP A 105 -3.44 -0.45 -21.46
C ASP A 105 -3.83 1.01 -21.76
N THR A 106 -2.94 1.98 -21.52
CA THR A 106 -3.21 3.42 -21.73
C THR A 106 -2.63 3.97 -23.03
N GLY A 107 -1.92 3.16 -23.82
CA GLY A 107 -1.18 3.65 -24.98
C GLY A 107 -0.04 4.60 -24.59
N SER A 108 0.48 4.48 -23.36
CA SER A 108 1.55 5.32 -22.86
C SER A 108 2.84 5.13 -23.65
N ILE A 109 3.59 6.24 -23.77
CA ILE A 109 4.92 6.22 -24.38
C ILE A 109 5.87 5.54 -23.40
N GLU A 110 6.65 4.60 -23.92
CA GLU A 110 7.70 3.94 -23.15
C GLU A 110 8.74 4.97 -22.67
N SER A 111 9.13 4.86 -21.41
CA SER A 111 10.07 5.80 -20.78
C SER A 111 11.26 5.07 -20.19
N LEU A 112 12.45 5.67 -20.30
CA LEU A 112 13.65 5.17 -19.63
C LEU A 112 13.48 5.35 -18.12
N LEU A 113 13.52 4.25 -17.39
CA LEU A 113 13.33 4.21 -15.94
C LEU A 113 14.66 4.29 -15.19
N LEU A 114 15.65 3.50 -15.61
CA LEU A 114 16.93 3.39 -14.94
C LEU A 114 18.03 2.87 -15.88
N GLU A 115 19.26 3.27 -15.61
CA GLU A 115 20.47 2.69 -16.21
C GLU A 115 21.31 2.00 -15.11
N VAL A 116 21.71 0.74 -15.33
CA VAL A 116 22.36 -0.11 -14.34
C VAL A 116 23.64 -0.71 -14.93
N PRO A 117 24.81 -0.60 -14.27
CA PRO A 117 26.02 -1.26 -14.75
C PRO A 117 25.93 -2.78 -14.55
N PRO A 118 26.64 -3.59 -15.35
CA PRO A 118 26.75 -5.01 -15.11
C PRO A 118 27.47 -5.29 -13.78
N ILE A 119 26.82 -6.05 -12.91
CA ILE A 119 27.44 -6.62 -11.71
C ILE A 119 27.84 -8.08 -11.99
N GLY A 120 28.85 -8.59 -11.28
CA GLY A 120 29.46 -9.91 -11.54
C GLY A 120 28.58 -11.14 -11.27
N MET A 121 27.26 -11.00 -11.27
CA MET A 121 26.29 -12.07 -11.01
C MET A 121 25.69 -12.59 -12.33
N GLU A 122 25.40 -13.88 -12.42
CA GLU A 122 24.78 -14.47 -13.63
C GLU A 122 23.34 -14.00 -13.85
N ARG A 123 22.62 -13.70 -12.76
CA ARG A 123 21.29 -13.12 -12.77
C ARG A 123 21.34 -11.73 -12.16
N MET A 124 20.85 -10.75 -12.90
CA MET A 124 20.69 -9.38 -12.47
C MET A 124 19.32 -9.23 -11.82
N GLU A 125 19.24 -8.46 -10.73
CA GLU A 125 17.98 -8.18 -10.06
C GLU A 125 18.03 -6.81 -9.39
N ILE A 126 16.97 -6.03 -9.56
CA ILE A 126 16.80 -4.73 -8.91
C ILE A 126 15.40 -4.58 -8.34
N ASP A 127 15.28 -3.75 -7.31
CA ASP A 127 13.98 -3.25 -6.87
C ASP A 127 13.52 -2.17 -7.85
N CYS A 128 12.26 -2.23 -8.29
CA CYS A 128 11.70 -1.22 -9.16
C CYS A 128 11.77 0.17 -8.49
N PRO A 129 12.42 1.17 -9.11
CA PRO A 129 12.65 2.48 -8.48
C PRO A 129 11.36 3.29 -8.34
N VAL A 130 10.37 3.00 -9.18
CA VAL A 130 9.04 3.60 -9.13
C VAL A 130 8.02 2.60 -8.62
N SER A 131 6.95 3.13 -8.05
CA SER A 131 5.80 2.32 -7.70
C SER A 131 4.83 2.22 -8.88
N LEU A 132 4.27 1.02 -9.10
CA LEU A 132 3.35 0.75 -10.19
C LEU A 132 1.89 0.94 -9.75
N GLU A 133 1.10 1.66 -10.55
CA GLU A 133 -0.32 1.91 -10.30
C GLU A 133 -1.16 0.65 -10.58
N GLY A 134 -1.71 0.02 -9.53
CA GLY A 134 -2.52 -1.19 -9.66
C GLY A 134 -4.03 -0.95 -9.78
N ARG A 135 -4.51 0.31 -9.71
CA ARG A 135 -5.94 0.62 -9.60
C ARG A 135 -6.72 0.10 -10.80
N ASN A 136 -7.74 -0.70 -10.52
CA ASN A 136 -8.57 -1.44 -11.48
C ASN A 136 -7.84 -2.55 -12.27
N GLY A 137 -6.64 -2.95 -11.84
CA GLY A 137 -5.81 -3.94 -12.53
C GLY A 137 -5.20 -3.36 -13.81
N ARG A 138 -3.90 -3.10 -13.79
CA ARG A 138 -3.17 -2.54 -14.94
C ARG A 138 -2.02 -3.40 -15.39
N TRP A 139 -1.79 -3.38 -16.69
CA TRP A 139 -0.64 -4.03 -17.31
C TRP A 139 0.53 -3.07 -17.41
N HIS A 140 1.63 -3.43 -16.78
CA HIS A 140 2.92 -2.79 -16.94
C HIS A 140 3.85 -3.71 -17.72
N SER A 141 4.78 -3.13 -18.47
CA SER A 141 5.88 -3.88 -19.05
C SER A 141 7.20 -3.21 -18.72
N PHE A 142 8.18 -4.01 -18.33
CA PHE A 142 9.56 -3.57 -18.30
C PHE A 142 10.31 -4.17 -19.46
N ARG A 143 11.03 -3.34 -20.20
CA ARG A 143 11.94 -3.80 -21.25
C ARG A 143 13.35 -3.54 -20.78
N VAL A 144 14.18 -4.57 -20.79
CA VAL A 144 15.60 -4.45 -20.44
C VAL A 144 16.39 -4.53 -21.73
N GLU A 145 17.21 -3.52 -21.99
CA GLU A 145 18.14 -3.50 -23.10
C GLU A 145 19.57 -3.48 -22.62
N THR A 146 20.42 -4.12 -23.40
CA THR A 146 21.86 -4.04 -23.23
C THR A 146 22.41 -2.94 -24.12
N VAL A 147 23.33 -2.16 -23.56
CA VAL A 147 23.99 -1.09 -24.29
C VAL A 147 25.47 -1.43 -24.37
N ASP A 148 26.03 -1.44 -25.57
CA ASP A 148 27.46 -1.65 -25.76
C ASP A 148 28.27 -0.37 -25.44
N ARG A 149 29.60 -0.48 -25.47
CA ARG A 149 30.51 0.65 -25.22
C ARG A 149 30.41 1.79 -26.24
N PHE A 150 29.71 1.57 -27.35
CA PHE A 150 29.50 2.55 -28.42
C PHE A 150 28.11 3.18 -28.35
N GLY A 151 27.29 2.79 -27.37
CA GLY A 151 25.94 3.30 -27.19
C GLY A 151 24.89 2.61 -28.07
N ASN A 152 25.22 1.47 -28.70
CA ASN A 152 24.24 0.70 -29.44
C ASN A 152 23.38 -0.11 -28.47
N GLU A 153 22.07 -0.04 -28.64
CA GLU A 153 21.12 -0.84 -27.87
C GLU A 153 20.82 -2.15 -28.58
N SER A 154 20.68 -3.23 -27.80
CA SER A 154 20.09 -4.46 -28.30
C SER A 154 18.61 -4.29 -28.66
N ILE A 155 18.03 -5.36 -29.21
CA ILE A 155 16.59 -5.48 -29.39
C ILE A 155 16.16 -6.70 -28.56
N ASN A 156 15.46 -6.44 -27.45
CA ASN A 156 14.64 -7.36 -26.64
C ASN A 156 15.21 -7.89 -25.31
N GLU A 157 14.45 -7.62 -24.25
CA GLU A 157 13.68 -8.61 -23.47
C GLU A 157 12.49 -7.85 -22.83
N ILE A 158 11.24 -8.29 -23.03
CA ILE A 158 10.05 -7.66 -22.40
C ILE A 158 9.54 -8.57 -21.29
N VAL A 159 9.55 -8.06 -20.07
CA VAL A 159 8.99 -8.72 -18.88
C VAL A 159 7.65 -8.07 -18.54
N PRO A 160 6.51 -8.74 -18.81
CA PRO A 160 5.19 -8.22 -18.45
C PRO A 160 4.92 -8.39 -16.96
N TYR A 161 4.30 -7.38 -16.35
CA TYR A 161 3.83 -7.40 -14.97
C TYR A 161 2.38 -6.92 -14.91
N PHE A 162 1.53 -7.72 -14.28
CA PHE A 162 0.17 -7.29 -13.94
C PHE A 162 0.18 -6.73 -12.53
N ALA A 163 -0.02 -5.42 -12.39
CA ALA A 163 -0.25 -4.80 -11.10
C ALA A 163 -1.76 -4.79 -10.86
N VAL A 164 -2.20 -5.58 -9.88
CA VAL A 164 -3.60 -5.59 -9.46
C VAL A 164 -3.65 -5.05 -8.04
N ASP A 165 -4.36 -3.93 -7.86
CA ASP A 165 -4.81 -3.56 -6.53
C ASP A 165 -5.75 -4.66 -6.04
N LEU A 166 -5.68 -4.98 -4.75
CA LEU A 166 -6.77 -5.71 -4.11
C LEU A 166 -8.07 -4.92 -4.37
N PRO A 167 -9.24 -5.57 -4.50
CA PRO A 167 -10.49 -4.84 -4.65
C PRO A 167 -10.57 -3.77 -3.56
N PRO A 168 -11.06 -2.56 -3.88
CA PRO A 168 -11.15 -1.50 -2.89
C PRO A 168 -11.91 -2.05 -1.69
N SER A 169 -11.34 -1.85 -0.49
CA SER A 169 -12.05 -2.23 0.72
C SER A 169 -13.39 -1.49 0.73
N PRO A 170 -14.51 -2.17 1.03
CA PRO A 170 -15.82 -1.55 1.04
C PRO A 170 -15.80 -0.27 1.88
N GLU A 171 -16.20 0.85 1.29
CA GLU A 171 -16.23 2.13 2.02
C GLU A 171 -17.48 2.16 2.91
N LEU A 172 -17.28 2.22 4.23
CA LEU A 172 -18.36 2.41 5.19
C LEU A 172 -18.63 3.91 5.36
N ILE A 173 -19.71 4.40 4.74
CA ILE A 173 -20.17 5.77 4.98
C ILE A 173 -21.09 5.77 6.19
N VAL A 174 -20.67 6.46 7.25
CA VAL A 174 -21.49 6.74 8.43
C VAL A 174 -22.08 8.14 8.31
N SER A 175 -23.40 8.22 8.17
CA SER A 175 -24.14 9.48 8.18
C SER A 175 -24.91 9.63 9.49
N ARG A 176 -24.96 10.85 10.02
CA ARG A 176 -25.72 11.16 11.24
C ARG A 176 -26.90 12.07 10.90
N ASP A 177 -28.10 11.64 11.25
CA ASP A 177 -29.26 12.52 11.29
C ASP A 177 -29.09 13.50 12.47
N THR A 178 -28.99 14.79 12.15
CA THR A 178 -28.77 15.86 13.15
C THR A 178 -30.00 16.16 14.00
N LYS A 179 -31.20 15.73 13.60
CA LYS A 179 -32.45 15.93 14.35
C LYS A 179 -32.76 14.74 15.26
N THR A 180 -32.56 13.52 14.77
CA THR A 180 -32.91 12.31 15.52
C THR A 180 -31.71 11.67 16.22
N GLY A 181 -30.49 12.05 15.84
CA GLY A 181 -29.25 11.48 16.37
C GLY A 181 -28.94 10.08 15.84
N LEU A 182 -29.80 9.51 14.99
CA LEU A 182 -29.64 8.19 14.38
C LEU A 182 -28.44 8.19 13.42
N LEU A 183 -27.66 7.12 13.49
CA LEU A 183 -26.60 6.83 12.55
C LEU A 183 -27.14 5.89 11.47
N SER A 184 -26.94 6.25 10.21
CA SER A 184 -27.14 5.35 9.08
C SER A 184 -25.77 4.96 8.52
N PHE A 185 -25.65 3.70 8.15
CA PHE A 185 -24.46 3.16 7.51
C PHE A 185 -24.84 2.64 6.13
N ARG A 186 -23.97 2.87 5.15
CA ARG A 186 -24.03 2.22 3.85
C ARG A 186 -22.64 1.77 3.45
N ILE A 187 -22.57 0.58 2.86
CA ILE A 187 -21.38 0.05 2.21
C ILE A 187 -21.47 0.45 0.74
N LEU A 188 -20.42 1.06 0.20
CA LEU A 188 -20.25 1.34 -1.23
C LEU A 188 -19.43 0.25 -1.91
#